data_AF-A0A2Z4GHB1-F1
#
_entry.id   AF-A0A2Z4GHB1-F1
#
_cell.length_a   1.000
_cell.length_b   1.000
_cell.length_c   1.000
_cell.angle_alpha   90.00
_cell.angle_beta   90.00
_cell.angle_gamma   90.00
#
_symmetry.space_group_name_H-M   'P 1'
#
loop_
_entity.id
_entity.type
_entity.pdbx_description
1 polymer ?
#
loop_
_entity_poly.entity_id
_entity_poly.type
_entity_poly.pdbx_seq_one_letter_code
_entity_poly.pdbx_strand_id
1 'polypeptide(L)'
;MARLVLEDGATVYSSGGSSNVKPAYSSYRLNLSSPPQASLTLVDGQTYTGTYSIQGESTLTVSGLTPEPTGSGGTLVYTINSIPEDGSELVVTLNNLDPKTGNTTNKYTLFQQ
;
A
#
# COMPACT_ATOMS: atom_id res chain seq x y z
N MET A 1 -2.41 -5.36 7.00
CA MET A 1 -2.08 -4.05 7.65
C MET A 1 -0.59 -3.79 7.49
N ALA A 2 -0.12 -2.55 7.52
CA ALA A 2 1.32 -2.27 7.36
C ALA A 2 2.14 -2.75 8.56
N ARG A 3 3.23 -3.47 8.27
CA ARG A 3 4.27 -3.86 9.24
C ARG A 3 5.44 -2.88 9.21
N LEU A 4 5.89 -2.50 8.02
CA LEU A 4 7.05 -1.64 7.81
C LEU A 4 6.79 -0.75 6.59
N VAL A 5 7.14 0.53 6.67
CA VAL A 5 7.05 1.48 5.55
C VAL A 5 8.35 2.25 5.43
N LEU A 6 8.87 2.29 4.20
CA LEU A 6 10.01 3.12 3.83
C LEU A 6 9.55 4.17 2.83
N GLU A 7 9.94 5.43 3.06
CA GLU A 7 9.80 6.54 2.11
C GLU A 7 11.20 6.90 1.61
N ASP A 8 11.45 6.82 0.30
CA ASP A 8 12.77 7.00 -0.32
C ASP A 8 13.90 6.22 0.38
N GLY A 9 13.57 5.03 0.86
CA GLY A 9 14.51 4.13 1.54
C GLY A 9 14.73 4.43 3.03
N ALA A 10 14.14 5.48 3.59
CA ALA A 10 14.17 5.75 5.02
C ALA A 10 12.96 5.10 5.73
N THR A 11 13.20 4.33 6.79
CA THR A 11 12.11 3.78 7.61
C THR A 11 11.36 4.90 8.31
N VAL A 12 10.08 5.08 7.94
CA VAL A 12 9.20 6.07 8.56
C VAL A 12 8.19 5.45 9.53
N TYR A 13 7.95 4.14 9.39
CA TYR A 13 7.03 3.39 10.24
C TYR A 13 7.46 1.94 10.38
N SER A 14 7.43 1.41 11.61
CA SER A 14 7.43 0.00 11.92
C SER A 14 6.39 -0.33 13.00
N SER A 15 5.69 -1.44 12.82
CA SER A 15 4.73 -1.95 13.81
C SER A 15 5.46 -2.37 15.08
N GLY A 16 4.95 -1.96 16.24
CA GLY A 16 5.60 -2.14 17.55
C GLY A 16 6.77 -1.19 17.83
N GLY A 17 7.17 -0.35 16.86
CA GLY A 17 8.19 0.69 17.06
C GLY A 17 7.67 1.85 17.92
N SER A 18 8.50 2.36 18.83
CA SER A 18 8.13 3.46 19.74
C SER A 18 8.35 4.87 19.17
N SER A 19 9.17 5.00 18.11
CA SER A 19 9.59 6.29 17.54
C SER A 19 9.38 6.36 16.03
N ASN A 20 8.14 6.12 15.59
CA ASN A 20 7.78 6.23 14.18
C ASN A 20 7.69 7.70 13.75
N VAL A 21 8.33 8.04 12.63
CA VAL A 21 8.24 9.37 12.01
C VAL A 21 6.81 9.65 11.55
N LYS A 22 6.15 8.63 10.99
CA LYS A 22 4.76 8.68 10.52
C LYS A 22 3.95 7.53 11.15
N PRO A 23 3.52 7.66 12.41
CA PRO A 23 2.78 6.59 13.11
C PRO A 23 1.44 6.24 12.44
N ALA A 24 0.85 7.17 11.69
CA ALA A 24 -0.43 7.00 11.00
C ALA A 24 -0.42 5.87 9.95
N TYR A 25 0.76 5.41 9.50
CA TYR A 25 0.88 4.21 8.66
C TYR A 25 0.37 2.93 9.34
N SER A 26 0.13 2.94 10.66
CA SER A 26 -0.60 1.87 11.35
C SER A 26 -1.97 1.58 10.74
N SER A 27 -2.60 2.60 10.14
CA SER A 27 -3.91 2.49 9.48
C SER A 27 -3.81 1.94 8.06
N TYR A 28 -2.62 1.96 7.44
CA TYR A 28 -2.46 1.55 6.05
C TYR A 28 -2.77 0.06 5.88
N ARG A 29 -3.66 -0.26 4.95
CA ARG A 29 -4.16 -1.61 4.73
C ARG A 29 -4.53 -1.79 3.26
N LEU A 30 -4.00 -2.84 2.64
CA LEU A 30 -4.43 -3.31 1.33
C LEU A 30 -5.08 -4.68 1.50
N ASN A 31 -6.33 -4.81 1.10
CA ASN A 31 -7.12 -6.04 1.16
C ASN A 31 -7.50 -6.46 -0.26
N LEU A 32 -7.08 -7.67 -0.63
CA LEU A 32 -7.30 -8.29 -1.95
C LEU A 32 -8.05 -9.63 -1.85
N SER A 33 -8.60 -9.95 -0.66
CA SER A 33 -9.13 -11.28 -0.32
C SER A 33 -10.42 -11.66 -1.07
N SER A 34 -11.06 -10.70 -1.77
CA SER A 34 -12.29 -10.92 -2.54
C SER A 34 -12.12 -10.51 -4.00
N PRO A 35 -11.52 -11.35 -4.87
CA PRO A 35 -11.28 -10.99 -6.27
C PRO A 35 -12.58 -10.67 -7.03
N PRO A 36 -12.60 -9.66 -7.92
CA PRO A 36 -11.52 -8.74 -8.27
C PRO A 36 -11.50 -7.46 -7.40
N GLN A 37 -12.21 -7.42 -6.27
CA GLN A 37 -12.33 -6.23 -5.44
C GLN A 37 -11.07 -5.98 -4.62
N ALA A 38 -10.72 -4.70 -4.49
CA ALA A 38 -9.68 -4.22 -3.61
C ALA A 38 -10.26 -3.19 -2.63
N SER A 39 -9.81 -3.28 -1.37
CA SER A 39 -10.04 -2.24 -0.37
C SER A 39 -8.68 -1.72 0.12
N LEU A 40 -8.49 -0.41 0.00
CA LEU A 40 -7.27 0.28 0.34
C LEU A 40 -7.57 1.33 1.40
N THR A 41 -6.98 1.17 2.58
CA THR A 41 -6.92 2.21 3.60
C THR A 41 -5.57 2.89 3.49
N LEU A 42 -5.55 4.22 3.29
CA LEU A 42 -4.32 5.01 3.22
C LEU A 42 -3.85 5.47 4.60
N VAL A 43 -2.72 6.19 4.61
CA VAL A 43 -2.07 6.73 5.82
C VAL A 43 -2.96 7.68 6.62
N ASP A 44 -3.95 8.32 5.99
CA ASP A 44 -4.93 9.18 6.67
C ASP A 44 -6.09 8.41 7.31
N GLY A 45 -6.12 7.08 7.16
CA GLY A 45 -7.19 6.22 7.67
C GLY A 45 -8.44 6.16 6.76
N GLN A 46 -8.47 6.91 5.65
CA GLN A 46 -9.56 6.84 4.70
C GLN A 46 -9.48 5.55 3.89
N THR A 47 -10.62 4.91 3.72
CA THR A 47 -10.76 3.68 2.96
C THR A 47 -11.39 3.94 1.60
N TYR A 48 -10.81 3.30 0.60
CA TYR A 48 -11.13 3.42 -0.80
C TYR A 48 -11.39 2.02 -1.36
N THR A 49 -12.45 1.85 -2.12
CA THR A 49 -12.80 0.56 -2.71
C THR A 49 -12.75 0.65 -4.23
N GLY A 50 -12.27 -0.40 -4.87
CA GLY A 50 -12.15 -0.47 -6.32
C GLY A 50 -11.92 -1.91 -6.76
N THR A 51 -11.30 -2.06 -7.92
CA THR A 51 -10.88 -3.37 -8.44
C THR A 51 -9.38 -3.45 -8.55
N TYR A 52 -8.83 -4.66 -8.52
CA TYR A 52 -7.43 -4.89 -8.83
C TYR A 52 -7.24 -5.86 -9.99
N SER A 53 -6.11 -5.70 -10.66
CA SER A 53 -5.61 -6.62 -11.67
C SER A 53 -4.12 -6.83 -11.45
N ILE A 54 -3.67 -8.06 -11.58
CA ILE A 54 -2.24 -8.41 -11.59
C ILE A 54 -1.81 -8.55 -13.04
N GLN A 55 -0.80 -7.79 -13.46
CA GLN A 55 -0.18 -7.86 -14.78
C GLN A 55 1.16 -8.58 -14.66
N GLY A 56 1.29 -9.71 -15.34
CA GLY A 56 2.45 -10.60 -15.21
C GLY A 56 2.58 -11.14 -13.78
N GLU A 57 3.80 -11.15 -13.24
CA GLU A 57 4.09 -11.66 -11.89
C GLU A 57 4.49 -10.57 -10.89
N SER A 58 4.62 -9.31 -11.34
CA SER A 58 5.27 -8.26 -10.55
C SER A 58 4.48 -6.96 -10.47
N THR A 59 3.36 -6.80 -11.18
CA THR A 59 2.63 -5.52 -11.21
C THR A 59 1.21 -5.70 -10.73
N LEU A 60 0.85 -5.00 -9.65
CA LEU A 60 -0.51 -4.93 -9.12
C LEU A 60 -1.07 -3.54 -9.45
N THR A 61 -2.14 -3.49 -10.23
CA THR A 61 -2.88 -2.25 -10.50
C THR A 61 -4.18 -2.27 -9.70
N VAL A 62 -4.43 -1.23 -8.92
CA VAL A 62 -5.69 -0.99 -8.22
C VAL A 62 -6.35 0.22 -8.88
N SER A 63 -7.58 0.06 -9.37
CA SER A 63 -8.25 1.06 -10.21
C SER A 63 -9.73 1.22 -9.83
N GLY A 64 -10.34 2.31 -10.26
CA GLY A 64 -11.73 2.63 -9.94
C GLY A 64 -11.94 2.89 -8.45
N LEU A 65 -10.91 3.38 -7.75
CA LEU A 65 -10.99 3.67 -6.32
C LEU A 65 -12.03 4.76 -6.05
N THR A 66 -13.01 4.44 -5.20
CA THR A 66 -14.08 5.34 -4.78
C THR A 66 -14.14 5.40 -3.25
N PRO A 67 -14.07 6.59 -2.62
CA PRO A 67 -13.77 7.88 -3.25
C PRO A 67 -12.40 7.91 -3.95
N GLU A 68 -12.11 8.92 -4.78
CA GLU A 68 -10.81 9.00 -5.44
C GLU A 68 -9.72 9.38 -4.42
N PRO A 69 -8.62 8.61 -4.28
CA PRO A 69 -7.47 9.06 -3.51
C PRO A 69 -6.81 10.28 -4.15
N THR A 70 -6.52 11.29 -3.36
CA THR A 70 -5.95 12.57 -3.83
C THR A 70 -4.73 12.36 -4.72
N GLY A 71 -4.75 12.91 -5.94
CA GLY A 71 -3.61 12.87 -6.85
C GLY A 71 -3.38 11.52 -7.56
N SER A 72 -4.24 10.53 -7.35
CA SER A 72 -4.14 9.20 -7.98
C SER A 72 -4.91 9.08 -9.29
N GLY A 73 -5.89 9.95 -9.57
CA GLY A 73 -6.80 9.76 -10.70
C GLY A 73 -7.61 8.45 -10.61
N GLY A 74 -7.81 7.95 -9.39
CA GLY A 74 -8.57 6.72 -9.10
C GLY A 74 -7.78 5.44 -9.35
N THR A 75 -6.48 5.54 -9.66
CA THR A 75 -5.63 4.40 -10.01
C THR A 75 -4.28 4.46 -9.27
N LEU A 76 -3.90 3.35 -8.65
CA LEU A 76 -2.62 3.16 -7.98
C LEU A 76 -1.93 1.92 -8.54
N VAL A 77 -0.69 2.08 -8.97
CA VAL A 77 0.14 1.00 -9.52
C VAL A 77 1.22 0.65 -8.53
N TYR A 78 1.27 -0.62 -8.17
CA TYR A 78 2.24 -1.19 -7.26
C TYR A 78 3.14 -2.18 -7.99
N THR A 79 4.43 -2.15 -7.69
CA THR A 79 5.37 -3.22 -8.00
C THR A 79 5.43 -4.19 -6.83
N ILE A 80 5.12 -5.45 -7.08
CA ILE A 80 5.30 -6.57 -6.15
C ILE A 80 6.79 -6.89 -6.10
N ASN A 81 7.42 -6.62 -4.96
CA ASN A 81 8.83 -6.91 -4.75
C ASN A 81 9.05 -8.33 -4.23
N SER A 82 8.14 -8.82 -3.39
CA SER A 82 8.23 -10.16 -2.81
C SER A 82 6.89 -10.59 -2.23
N ILE A 83 6.59 -11.88 -2.41
CA ILE A 83 5.55 -12.62 -1.70
C ILE A 83 6.28 -13.86 -1.15
N PRO A 84 6.52 -13.95 0.17
CA PRO A 84 7.16 -15.13 0.74
C PRO A 84 6.28 -16.37 0.48
N GLU A 85 6.90 -17.54 0.38
CA GLU A 85 6.20 -18.80 0.08
C GLU A 85 5.16 -19.18 1.16
N ASP A 86 5.37 -18.74 2.40
CA ASP A 86 4.43 -18.92 3.50
C ASP A 86 3.23 -17.96 3.46
N GLY A 87 3.22 -17.01 2.52
CA GLY A 87 2.19 -16.00 2.34
C GLY A 87 2.12 -14.95 3.45
N SER A 88 2.97 -15.02 4.47
CA SER A 88 2.85 -14.24 5.71
C SER A 88 2.86 -12.73 5.49
N GLU A 89 3.54 -12.28 4.44
CA GLU A 89 3.74 -10.87 4.13
C GLU A 89 3.60 -10.58 2.64
N LEU A 90 3.30 -9.34 2.30
CA LEU A 90 3.32 -8.82 0.94
C LEU A 90 4.21 -7.57 0.92
N VAL A 91 5.28 -7.59 0.11
CA VAL A 91 6.17 -6.46 -0.07
C VAL A 91 5.90 -5.79 -1.40
N VAL A 92 5.39 -4.56 -1.37
CA VAL A 92 5.01 -3.79 -2.57
C VAL A 92 5.62 -2.38 -2.54
N THR A 93 5.94 -1.85 -3.71
CA THR A 93 6.35 -0.46 -3.90
C THR A 93 5.24 0.26 -4.65
N LEU A 94 4.74 1.37 -4.11
CA LEU A 94 3.82 2.23 -4.83
C LEU A 94 4.63 3.08 -5.82
N ASN A 95 4.27 3.00 -7.11
CA ASN A 95 4.95 3.73 -8.18
C ASN A 95 4.34 5.12 -8.42
N ASN A 96 3.14 5.37 -7.91
CA ASN A 96 2.52 6.69 -7.96
C ASN A 96 3.16 7.60 -6.91
N LEU A 97 3.50 8.82 -7.32
CA LEU A 97 3.86 9.89 -6.39
C LEU A 97 2.60 10.29 -5.61
N ASP A 98 2.60 10.05 -4.30
CA ASP A 98 1.51 10.45 -3.42
C ASP A 98 1.86 11.78 -2.72
N PRO A 99 1.09 12.86 -2.96
CA PRO A 99 1.30 14.14 -2.28
C PRO A 99 1.23 14.01 -0.75
N LYS A 100 0.48 13.05 -0.22
CA LYS A 100 0.32 12.79 1.22
C LYS A 100 1.58 12.20 1.84
N THR A 101 2.44 11.58 1.05
CA THR A 101 3.72 11.03 1.53
C THR A 101 4.89 11.94 1.18
N GLY A 102 4.64 13.06 0.51
CA GLY A 102 5.67 14.01 0.09
C GLY A 102 6.18 13.76 -1.33
N ASN A 103 5.42 13.04 -2.17
CA ASN A 103 5.83 12.60 -3.51
C ASN A 103 7.08 11.72 -3.49
N THR A 104 7.17 10.86 -2.48
CA THR A 104 8.28 9.91 -2.27
C THR A 104 7.95 8.55 -2.89
N THR A 105 8.98 7.76 -3.21
CA THR A 105 8.77 6.35 -3.54
C THR A 105 8.54 5.56 -2.25
N ASN A 106 7.37 4.93 -2.12
CA ASN A 106 6.99 4.26 -0.88
C ASN A 106 7.03 2.75 -1.03
N LYS A 107 7.80 2.10 -0.15
CA LYS A 107 7.83 0.64 -0.03
C LYS A 107 7.08 0.21 1.22
N TYR A 108 6.12 -0.68 1.04
CA TYR A 108 5.27 -1.22 2.08
C TYR A 108 5.54 -2.71 2.25
N THR A 109 5.80 -3.12 3.49
CA THR A 109 5.67 -4.51 3.90
C THR A 109 4.38 -4.65 4.67
N LEU A 110 3.46 -5.46 4.16
CA LEU A 110 2.12 -5.63 4.68
C LEU A 110 1.96 -7.04 5.24
N PHE A 111 1.36 -7.17 6.42
CA PHE A 111 0.87 -8.47 6.87
C PHE A 111 -0.27 -8.93 5.95
N GLN A 112 -0.28 -10.23 5.64
CA GLN A 112 -1.38 -10.87 4.95
C GLN A 112 -2.71 -10.65 5.72
N GLN A 113 -3.79 -10.63 4.97
CA GLN A 113 -5.16 -10.39 5.42
C GLN A 113 -5.96 -11.68 5.47
#